data_AF-K7GGG5-F1
#
_entry.id   AF-K7GGG5-F1
#
_cell.length_a   1.000
_cell.length_b   1.000
_cell.length_c   1.000
_cell.angle_alpha   90.00
_cell.angle_beta   90.00
_cell.angle_gamma   90.00
#
_symmetry.space_group_name_H-M   'P 1'
#
loop_
_entity.id
_entity.type
_entity.pdbx_description
1 polymer ?
#
loop_
_entity_poly.entity_id
_entity_poly.type
_entity_poly.pdbx_seq_one_letter_code
_entity_poly.pdbx_strand_id
1 'polypeptide(L)'
;MPAVWRVILAHRNYLIAVLVPLLLLPLPLLVPTKEAQCGYVIILMALFWCMEVLPLAVTALFPVLLFPLMNIMDSTQVCMEYLKDTNMLFIGGLMVAIAVEHWNLHKRIALRVLLVIGVRPALLIMGFMVVTAFLSMWISNTATTAMMVPISQAVLEQLHKSEQEKNSTEHVAENINKAFELQEVPGSLINEATFTERYQILCPWESQNKVGCMSKTIHCYNHPAPQLQLIGLDNGYVLTVEEEEKLKTEKQLQEEKHLTFCKGMSLSVCYAASIGGIATLTGTTPNLVMKGQMDDLFPKNNNVVNFASWFVFAFPTMLLLLIVSWVWLQIMFLGFE
;
A
#
# COMPACT_ATOMS: atom_id res chain seq x y z
N MET A 1 -30.61 -1.24 -28.13
CA MET A 1 -30.05 0.01 -27.57
C MET A 1 -28.86 -0.18 -26.61
N PRO A 2 -28.80 -1.16 -25.67
CA PRO A 2 -27.67 -1.27 -24.74
C PRO A 2 -26.36 -1.81 -25.36
N ALA A 3 -26.42 -2.44 -26.54
CA ALA A 3 -25.23 -2.91 -27.27
C ALA A 3 -24.49 -1.74 -27.97
N VAL A 4 -25.24 -0.85 -28.63
CA VAL A 4 -24.69 0.33 -29.30
C VAL A 4 -24.06 1.30 -28.29
N TRP A 5 -24.70 1.52 -27.15
CA TRP A 5 -24.16 2.36 -26.08
C TRP A 5 -22.85 1.82 -25.51
N ARG A 6 -22.73 0.49 -25.36
CA ARG A 6 -21.47 -0.16 -24.94
C ARG A 6 -20.36 0.00 -25.97
N VAL A 7 -20.67 -0.09 -27.26
CA VAL A 7 -19.69 0.14 -28.34
C VAL A 7 -19.23 1.60 -28.40
N ILE A 8 -20.15 2.55 -28.22
CA ILE A 8 -19.84 3.98 -28.15
C ILE A 8 -18.97 4.29 -26.92
N LEU A 9 -19.31 3.74 -25.75
CA LEU A 9 -18.49 3.87 -24.54
C LEU A 9 -17.11 3.25 -24.72
N ALA A 10 -17.01 2.10 -25.41
CA ALA A 10 -15.73 1.46 -25.69
C ALA A 10 -14.83 2.30 -26.62
N HIS A 11 -15.41 3.02 -27.57
CA HIS A 11 -14.68 3.88 -28.52
C HIS A 11 -14.73 5.36 -28.14
N ARG A 12 -15.14 5.69 -26.90
CA ARG A 12 -15.38 7.06 -26.43
C ARG A 12 -14.17 7.95 -26.69
N ASN A 13 -12.96 7.46 -26.40
CA ASN A 13 -11.74 8.25 -26.57
C ASN A 13 -11.49 8.57 -28.05
N TYR A 14 -11.63 7.61 -28.96
CA TYR A 14 -11.47 7.85 -30.41
C TYR A 14 -12.54 8.81 -30.94
N LEU A 15 -13.78 8.68 -30.48
CA LEU A 15 -14.87 9.58 -30.84
C LEU A 15 -14.58 11.01 -30.35
N ILE A 16 -14.20 11.18 -29.08
CA ILE A 16 -13.85 12.50 -28.53
C ILE A 16 -12.63 13.08 -29.27
N ALA A 17 -11.63 12.27 -29.60
CA ALA A 17 -10.42 12.70 -30.31
C ALA A 17 -10.72 13.34 -31.67
N VAL A 18 -11.75 12.87 -32.37
CA VAL A 18 -12.12 13.39 -33.71
C VAL A 18 -13.20 14.47 -33.60
N LEU A 19 -14.19 14.26 -32.73
CA LEU A 19 -15.39 15.08 -32.65
C LEU A 19 -15.11 16.41 -31.93
N VAL A 20 -14.22 16.44 -30.93
CA VAL A 20 -13.87 17.69 -30.22
C VAL A 20 -13.13 18.69 -31.11
N PRO A 21 -12.04 18.33 -31.83
CA PRO A 21 -11.41 19.24 -32.78
C PRO A 21 -12.38 19.74 -33.86
N LEU A 22 -13.28 18.86 -34.34
CA LEU A 22 -14.25 19.16 -35.39
C LEU A 22 -15.37 20.11 -34.89
N LEU A 23 -15.84 19.91 -33.66
CA LEU A 23 -16.82 20.80 -33.01
C LEU A 23 -16.23 22.19 -32.73
N LEU A 24 -14.95 22.26 -32.39
CA LEU A 24 -14.26 23.53 -32.10
C LEU A 24 -13.75 24.24 -33.37
N LEU A 25 -13.69 23.54 -34.51
CA LEU A 25 -13.19 24.05 -35.81
C LEU A 25 -13.94 25.30 -36.34
N PRO A 26 -15.24 25.50 -36.10
CA PRO A 26 -15.92 26.75 -36.44
C PRO A 26 -15.31 27.98 -35.77
N LEU A 27 -14.66 27.85 -34.61
CA LEU A 27 -14.10 28.98 -33.85
C LEU A 27 -12.96 29.71 -34.61
N PRO A 28 -11.91 29.03 -35.11
CA PRO A 28 -10.89 29.67 -35.95
C PRO A 28 -11.36 30.03 -37.36
N LEU A 29 -12.42 29.38 -37.88
CA LEU A 29 -12.96 29.67 -39.22
C LEU A 29 -13.91 30.89 -39.25
N LEU A 30 -14.74 31.07 -38.23
CA LEU A 30 -15.72 32.17 -38.15
C LEU A 30 -15.07 33.49 -37.73
N VAL A 31 -14.00 33.43 -36.91
CA VAL A 31 -13.27 34.60 -36.44
C VAL A 31 -11.78 34.37 -36.75
N PRO A 32 -11.29 34.81 -37.92
CA PRO A 32 -9.91 34.59 -38.35
C PRO A 32 -8.95 35.58 -37.67
N THR A 33 -8.98 35.65 -36.34
CA THR A 33 -8.02 36.41 -35.53
C THR A 33 -7.03 35.47 -34.86
N LYS A 34 -5.82 35.96 -34.58
CA LYS A 34 -4.76 35.14 -33.95
C LYS A 34 -5.18 34.67 -32.55
N GLU A 35 -5.96 35.47 -31.86
CA GLU A 35 -6.49 35.20 -30.53
C GLU A 35 -7.49 34.03 -30.55
N ALA A 36 -8.37 33.97 -31.56
CA ALA A 36 -9.32 32.88 -31.72
C ALA A 36 -8.62 31.55 -32.04
N GLN A 37 -7.59 31.58 -32.89
CA GLN A 37 -6.77 30.40 -33.21
C GLN A 37 -5.99 29.90 -31.99
N CYS A 38 -5.43 30.82 -31.20
CA CYS A 38 -4.79 30.47 -29.93
C CYS A 38 -5.79 29.86 -28.94
N GLY A 39 -6.96 30.48 -28.78
CA GLY A 39 -8.05 29.99 -27.94
C GLY A 39 -8.53 28.59 -28.33
N TYR A 40 -8.62 28.30 -29.64
CA TYR A 40 -8.92 26.95 -30.15
C TYR A 40 -7.94 25.90 -29.62
N VAL A 41 -6.63 26.15 -29.75
CA VAL A 41 -5.60 25.21 -29.31
C VAL A 41 -5.63 25.02 -27.78
N ILE A 42 -5.79 26.11 -27.02
CA ILE A 42 -5.87 26.05 -25.55
C ILE A 42 -7.07 25.22 -25.08
N ILE A 43 -8.27 25.48 -25.64
CA ILE A 43 -9.49 24.75 -25.28
C ILE A 43 -9.37 23.28 -25.68
N LEU A 44 -8.81 23.01 -26.86
CA LEU A 44 -8.57 21.65 -27.33
C LEU A 44 -7.63 20.88 -26.38
N MET A 45 -6.51 21.49 -26.00
CA MET A 45 -5.58 20.90 -25.04
C MET A 45 -6.21 20.68 -23.67
N ALA A 46 -6.96 21.65 -23.15
CA ALA A 46 -7.63 21.54 -21.86
C ALA A 46 -8.61 20.36 -21.83
N LEU A 47 -9.45 20.22 -22.87
CA LEU A 47 -10.38 19.11 -22.98
C LEU A 47 -9.65 17.77 -23.13
N PHE A 48 -8.55 17.72 -23.87
CA PHE A 48 -7.78 16.50 -24.08
C PHE A 48 -7.04 16.05 -22.80
N TRP A 49 -6.54 16.99 -22.00
CA TRP A 49 -5.97 16.69 -20.68
C TRP A 49 -7.05 16.25 -19.69
N CYS A 50 -8.20 16.93 -19.62
CA CYS A 50 -9.27 16.55 -18.68
C CYS A 50 -9.92 15.19 -19.02
N MET A 51 -10.01 14.85 -20.30
CA MET A 51 -10.65 13.61 -20.77
C MET A 51 -9.67 12.46 -21.02
N GLU A 52 -8.37 12.70 -20.82
CA GLU A 52 -7.26 11.76 -21.06
C GLU A 52 -7.40 10.98 -22.38
N VAL A 53 -7.77 11.69 -23.45
CA VAL A 53 -8.08 11.09 -24.75
C VAL A 53 -6.82 10.54 -25.43
N LEU A 54 -5.71 11.24 -25.25
CA LEU A 54 -4.37 10.89 -25.70
C LEU A 54 -3.39 11.02 -24.52
N PRO A 55 -2.23 10.34 -24.56
CA PRO A 55 -1.21 10.50 -23.52
C PRO A 55 -0.84 11.98 -23.33
N LEU A 56 -0.68 12.41 -22.07
CA LEU A 56 -0.42 13.81 -21.70
C LEU A 56 0.77 14.43 -22.46
N ALA A 57 1.79 13.63 -22.76
CA ALA A 57 2.96 14.05 -23.53
C ALA A 57 2.63 14.36 -25.00
N VAL A 58 1.73 13.58 -25.63
CA VAL A 58 1.34 13.79 -27.03
C VAL A 58 0.50 15.06 -27.15
N THR A 59 -0.42 15.28 -26.22
CA THR A 59 -1.25 16.49 -26.21
C THR A 59 -0.41 17.73 -25.90
N ALA A 60 0.61 17.61 -25.05
CA ALA A 60 1.56 18.69 -24.79
C ALA A 60 2.39 19.10 -26.02
N LEU A 61 2.50 18.28 -27.07
CA LEU A 61 3.19 18.62 -28.32
C LEU A 61 2.29 19.31 -29.35
N PHE A 62 0.99 19.46 -29.09
CA PHE A 62 0.05 20.11 -30.01
C PHE A 62 0.47 21.54 -30.40
N PRO A 63 0.97 22.40 -29.49
CA PRO A 63 1.44 23.74 -29.85
C PRO A 63 2.55 23.72 -30.90
N VAL A 64 3.49 22.78 -30.84
CA VAL A 64 4.61 22.65 -31.80
C VAL A 64 4.09 22.47 -33.23
N LEU A 65 2.98 21.77 -33.41
CA LEU A 65 2.38 21.52 -34.71
C LEU A 65 1.36 22.61 -35.10
N LEU A 66 0.44 22.94 -34.19
CA LEU A 66 -0.72 23.77 -34.48
C LEU A 66 -0.38 25.27 -34.52
N PHE A 67 0.57 25.75 -33.71
CA PHE A 67 0.90 27.18 -33.70
C PHE A 67 1.57 27.64 -35.01
N PRO A 68 2.54 26.92 -35.59
CA PRO A 68 3.07 27.26 -36.90
C PRO A 68 2.03 27.07 -38.02
N LEU A 69 1.21 26.01 -37.95
CA LEU A 69 0.18 25.72 -38.95
C LEU A 69 -0.89 26.83 -39.03
N MET A 70 -1.28 27.37 -37.89
CA MET A 70 -2.27 28.46 -37.81
C MET A 70 -1.63 29.85 -37.91
N ASN A 71 -0.30 29.95 -38.10
CA ASN A 71 0.46 31.20 -38.18
C ASN A 71 0.34 32.09 -36.92
N ILE A 72 0.30 31.46 -35.74
CA ILE A 72 0.26 32.13 -34.43
C ILE A 72 1.68 32.53 -34.01
N MET A 73 2.61 31.56 -34.04
CA MET A 73 4.00 31.70 -33.59
C MET A 73 4.92 30.87 -34.50
N ASP A 74 6.16 31.32 -34.70
CA ASP A 74 7.15 30.60 -35.52
C ASP A 74 7.61 29.30 -34.85
N SER A 75 7.93 28.27 -35.64
CA SER A 75 8.35 26.96 -35.14
C SER A 75 9.57 27.03 -34.22
N THR A 76 10.50 27.95 -34.50
CA THR A 76 11.71 28.11 -33.70
C THR A 76 11.37 28.58 -32.29
N GLN A 77 10.47 29.56 -32.19
CA GLN A 77 10.04 30.14 -30.92
C GLN A 77 9.28 29.10 -30.08
N VAL A 78 8.36 28.35 -30.69
CA VAL A 78 7.61 27.31 -29.99
C VAL A 78 8.54 26.22 -29.45
N CYS A 79 9.53 25.78 -30.23
CA CYS A 79 10.48 24.75 -29.79
C CYS A 79 11.37 25.21 -28.62
N MET A 80 11.75 26.50 -28.56
CA MET A 80 12.56 27.04 -27.46
C MET A 80 11.84 26.97 -26.11
N GLU A 81 10.51 27.05 -26.10
CA GLU A 81 9.71 26.92 -24.88
C GLU A 81 9.81 25.52 -24.24
N TYR A 82 10.16 24.47 -25.01
CA TYR A 82 10.35 23.11 -24.49
C TYR A 82 11.75 22.87 -23.92
N LEU A 83 12.74 23.71 -24.26
CA LEU A 83 14.15 23.55 -23.87
C LEU A 83 14.57 24.54 -22.77
N LYS A 84 13.64 24.91 -21.88
CA LYS A 84 13.95 25.76 -20.71
C LYS A 84 14.88 25.06 -19.73
N ASP A 85 15.69 25.83 -19.02
CA ASP A 85 16.63 25.36 -17.99
C ASP A 85 15.95 24.46 -16.93
N THR A 86 14.69 24.75 -16.60
CA THR A 86 13.88 23.96 -15.67
C THR A 86 13.64 22.53 -16.17
N ASN A 87 13.43 22.35 -17.48
CA ASN A 87 13.26 21.03 -18.08
C ASN A 87 14.60 20.28 -18.13
N MET A 88 15.71 21.00 -18.34
CA MET A 88 17.06 20.41 -18.27
C MET A 88 17.39 19.93 -16.85
N LEU A 89 17.00 20.69 -15.82
CA LEU A 89 17.12 20.26 -14.42
C LEU A 89 16.30 19.00 -14.13
N PHE A 90 15.10 18.89 -14.69
CA PHE A 90 14.27 17.68 -14.57
C PHE A 90 14.94 16.45 -15.19
N ILE A 91 15.50 16.58 -16.40
CA ILE A 91 16.25 15.50 -17.07
C ILE A 91 17.45 15.06 -16.21
N GLY A 92 18.21 16.02 -15.65
CA GLY A 92 19.31 15.72 -14.74
C GLY A 92 18.86 14.99 -13.47
N GLY A 93 17.75 15.41 -12.87
CA GLY A 93 17.14 14.75 -11.71
C GLY A 93 16.70 13.31 -12.01
N LEU A 94 16.06 13.08 -13.16
CA LEU A 94 15.68 11.74 -13.62
C LEU A 94 16.89 10.83 -13.84
N MET A 95 17.97 11.34 -14.44
CA MET A 95 19.21 10.57 -14.60
C MET A 95 19.79 10.12 -13.27
N VAL A 96 19.82 11.01 -12.27
CA VAL A 96 20.29 10.68 -10.91
C VAL A 96 19.37 9.64 -10.27
N ALA A 97 18.06 9.79 -10.40
CA ALA A 97 17.07 8.85 -9.88
C ALA A 97 17.27 7.43 -10.48
N ILE A 98 17.38 7.34 -11.81
CA ILE A 98 17.61 6.07 -12.52
C ILE A 98 18.95 5.43 -12.09
N ALA A 99 20.00 6.24 -11.91
CA ALA A 99 21.27 5.72 -11.40
C ALA A 99 21.10 5.12 -9.99
N VAL A 100 20.46 5.83 -9.07
CA VAL A 100 20.19 5.34 -7.70
C VAL A 100 19.31 4.07 -7.71
N GLU A 101 18.39 3.98 -8.66
CA GLU A 101 17.55 2.81 -8.89
C GLU A 101 18.36 1.61 -9.37
N HIS A 102 19.16 1.77 -10.43
CA HIS A 102 19.99 0.72 -11.01
C HIS A 102 20.96 0.11 -9.99
N TRP A 103 21.54 0.95 -9.13
CA TRP A 103 22.42 0.49 -8.05
C TRP A 103 21.67 -0.12 -6.86
N ASN A 104 20.33 -0.17 -6.88
CA ASN A 104 19.47 -0.62 -5.78
C ASN A 104 19.81 0.06 -4.44
N LEU A 105 20.33 1.29 -4.50
CA LEU A 105 20.80 2.01 -3.32
C LEU A 105 19.64 2.36 -2.40
N HIS A 106 18.54 2.82 -2.99
CA HIS A 106 17.28 3.10 -2.31
C HIS A 106 16.79 1.90 -1.49
N LYS A 107 16.80 0.67 -2.05
CA LYS A 107 16.38 -0.55 -1.36
C LYS A 107 17.29 -0.88 -0.16
N ARG A 108 18.61 -0.71 -0.30
CA ARG A 108 19.55 -0.93 0.80
C ARG A 108 19.32 0.04 1.96
N ILE A 109 19.10 1.32 1.65
CA ILE A 109 18.81 2.35 2.65
C ILE A 109 17.47 2.03 3.33
N ALA A 110 16.44 1.71 2.55
CA ALA A 110 15.11 1.37 3.04
C ALA A 110 15.13 0.24 4.07
N LEU A 111 15.74 -0.90 3.71
CA LEU A 111 15.81 -2.06 4.60
C LEU A 111 16.60 -1.75 5.88
N ARG A 112 17.71 -1.00 5.79
CA ARG A 112 18.48 -0.60 6.98
C ARG A 112 17.66 0.27 7.92
N VAL A 113 16.93 1.25 7.39
CA VAL A 113 16.09 2.13 8.22
C VAL A 113 14.95 1.36 8.87
N LEU A 114 14.31 0.44 8.15
CA LEU A 114 13.25 -0.41 8.71
C LEU A 114 13.75 -1.32 9.83
N LEU A 115 14.98 -1.83 9.75
CA LEU A 115 15.59 -2.62 10.83
C LEU A 115 15.86 -1.81 12.10
N VAL A 116 16.01 -0.49 12.01
CA VAL A 116 16.27 0.39 13.16
C VAL A 116 14.98 0.76 13.91
N ILE A 117 13.86 0.91 13.20
CA ILE A 117 12.59 1.46 13.74
C ILE A 117 11.80 0.44 14.58
N GLY A 118 12.12 -0.85 14.47
CA GLY A 118 11.51 -1.93 15.26
C GLY A 118 10.21 -2.49 14.66
N VAL A 119 9.57 -3.40 15.39
CA VAL A 119 8.48 -4.26 14.87
C VAL A 119 7.09 -3.87 15.39
N ARG A 120 6.96 -2.83 16.22
CA ARG A 120 5.64 -2.38 16.70
C ARG A 120 4.81 -1.86 15.50
N PRO A 121 3.54 -2.28 15.33
CA PRO A 121 2.72 -1.89 14.17
C PRO A 121 2.71 -0.38 13.88
N ALA A 122 2.63 0.46 14.92
CA ALA A 122 2.65 1.91 14.78
C ALA A 122 4.00 2.48 14.29
N LEU A 123 5.11 1.96 14.81
CA LEU A 123 6.46 2.34 14.40
C LEU A 123 6.78 1.80 13.01
N LEU A 124 6.29 0.61 12.70
CA LEU A 124 6.51 -0.02 11.41
C LEU A 124 5.89 0.80 10.28
N ILE A 125 4.65 1.27 10.44
CA ILE A 125 4.03 2.22 9.49
C ILE A 125 4.85 3.52 9.40
N MET A 126 5.29 4.09 10.53
CA MET A 126 6.14 5.30 10.52
C MET A 126 7.41 5.07 9.70
N GLY A 127 8.08 3.94 9.88
CA GLY A 127 9.31 3.60 9.16
C GLY A 127 9.10 3.48 7.67
N PHE A 128 8.04 2.80 7.24
CA PHE A 128 7.68 2.73 5.83
C PHE A 128 7.34 4.11 5.27
N MET A 129 6.60 4.96 6.00
CA MET A 129 6.29 6.32 5.56
C MET A 129 7.53 7.20 5.42
N VAL A 130 8.43 7.21 6.41
CA VAL A 130 9.66 8.02 6.39
C VAL A 130 10.56 7.62 5.23
N VAL A 131 10.78 6.31 5.05
CA VAL A 131 11.60 5.83 3.94
C VAL A 131 10.95 6.13 2.61
N THR A 132 9.64 5.90 2.47
CA THR A 132 8.92 6.17 1.21
C THR A 132 8.96 7.64 0.85
N ALA A 133 8.74 8.55 1.82
CA ALA A 133 8.83 9.99 1.59
C ALA A 133 10.25 10.42 1.19
N PHE A 134 11.28 9.86 1.84
CA PHE A 134 12.68 10.13 1.49
C PHE A 134 13.02 9.66 0.07
N LEU A 135 12.56 8.47 -0.34
CA LEU A 135 12.79 7.97 -1.69
C LEU A 135 12.04 8.81 -2.74
N SER A 136 10.80 9.20 -2.45
CA SER A 136 9.96 9.98 -3.36
C SER A 136 10.40 11.44 -3.53
N MET A 137 11.33 11.90 -2.70
CA MET A 137 12.00 13.20 -2.90
C MET A 137 12.91 13.21 -4.14
N TRP A 138 13.45 12.04 -4.52
CA TRP A 138 14.42 11.92 -5.60
C TRP A 138 13.86 11.14 -6.78
N ILE A 139 13.00 10.17 -6.50
CA ILE A 139 12.36 9.28 -7.46
C ILE A 139 10.91 9.75 -7.66
N SER A 140 10.33 9.49 -8.83
CA SER A 140 8.91 9.82 -9.06
C SER A 140 7.98 9.11 -8.06
N ASN A 141 6.88 9.77 -7.68
CA ASN A 141 5.89 9.23 -6.74
C ASN A 141 5.35 7.86 -7.18
N THR A 142 5.07 7.72 -8.48
CA THR A 142 4.56 6.48 -9.07
C THR A 142 5.58 5.35 -8.98
N ALA A 143 6.84 5.61 -9.34
CA ALA A 143 7.89 4.60 -9.26
C ALA A 143 8.19 4.20 -7.81
N THR A 144 8.26 5.17 -6.90
CA THR A 144 8.46 4.92 -5.47
C THR A 144 7.35 4.04 -4.89
N THR A 145 6.09 4.34 -5.21
CA THR A 145 4.94 3.53 -4.77
C THR A 145 5.00 2.12 -5.34
N ALA A 146 5.27 1.98 -6.64
CA ALA A 146 5.37 0.68 -7.31
C ALA A 146 6.45 -0.22 -6.71
N MET A 147 7.53 0.35 -6.17
CA MET A 147 8.59 -0.39 -5.49
C MET A 147 8.25 -0.70 -4.03
N MET A 148 7.71 0.27 -3.29
CA MET A 148 7.53 0.17 -1.84
C MET A 148 6.30 -0.66 -1.44
N VAL A 149 5.24 -0.66 -2.25
CA VAL A 149 4.03 -1.47 -1.99
C VAL A 149 4.34 -2.97 -1.91
N PRO A 150 4.97 -3.63 -2.91
CA PRO A 150 5.28 -5.05 -2.80
C PRO A 150 6.28 -5.37 -1.68
N ILE A 151 7.21 -4.47 -1.36
CA ILE A 151 8.11 -4.64 -0.20
C ILE A 151 7.32 -4.62 1.10
N SER A 152 6.37 -3.68 1.24
CA SER A 152 5.53 -3.59 2.43
C SER A 152 4.66 -4.84 2.59
N GLN A 153 4.05 -5.34 1.51
CA GLN A 153 3.27 -6.57 1.51
C GLN A 153 4.11 -7.79 1.94
N ALA A 154 5.30 -7.96 1.38
CA ALA A 154 6.19 -9.06 1.75
C ALA A 154 6.59 -9.01 3.23
N VAL A 155 6.80 -7.83 3.79
CA VAL A 155 7.10 -7.66 5.23
C VAL A 155 5.87 -7.97 6.08
N LEU A 156 4.68 -7.51 5.69
CA LEU A 156 3.45 -7.81 6.43
C LEU A 156 3.10 -9.29 6.45
N GLU A 157 3.25 -9.99 5.33
CA GLU A 157 3.02 -11.44 5.26
C GLU A 157 3.97 -12.20 6.19
N GLN A 158 5.24 -11.78 6.27
CA GLN A 158 6.21 -12.38 7.20
C GLN A 158 5.84 -12.12 8.67
N LEU A 159 5.36 -10.92 8.99
CA LEU A 159 4.91 -10.58 10.34
C LEU A 159 3.69 -11.41 10.74
N HIS A 160 2.69 -11.50 9.87
CA HIS A 160 1.48 -12.27 10.13
C HIS A 160 1.79 -13.75 10.34
N LYS A 161 2.67 -14.33 9.52
CA LYS A 161 3.12 -15.70 9.71
C LYS A 161 3.81 -15.90 11.07
N SER A 162 4.66 -14.95 11.48
CA SER A 162 5.34 -15.02 12.78
C SER A 162 4.39 -14.86 13.97
N GLU A 163 3.31 -14.07 13.84
CA GLU A 163 2.27 -13.94 14.86
C GLU A 163 1.42 -15.21 14.96
N GLN A 164 1.05 -15.83 13.84
CA GLN A 164 0.32 -17.10 13.82
C GLN A 164 1.12 -18.25 14.46
N GLU A 165 2.42 -18.33 14.19
CA GLU A 165 3.32 -19.32 14.79
C GLU A 165 3.43 -19.13 16.32
N LYS A 166 3.53 -17.89 16.79
CA LYS A 166 3.52 -17.57 18.22
C LYS A 166 2.20 -17.96 18.90
N ASN A 167 1.07 -17.52 18.34
CA ASN A 167 -0.26 -17.83 18.89
C ASN A 167 -0.51 -19.35 18.92
N SER A 168 -0.08 -20.08 17.88
CA SER A 168 -0.21 -21.53 17.84
C SER A 168 0.61 -22.21 18.94
N THR A 169 1.83 -21.72 19.20
CA THR A 169 2.70 -22.26 20.25
C THR A 169 2.15 -21.98 21.65
N GLU A 170 1.60 -20.77 21.87
CA GLU A 170 0.93 -20.40 23.13
C GLU A 170 -0.32 -21.23 23.38
N HIS A 171 -1.18 -21.42 22.38
CA HIS A 171 -2.36 -22.28 22.50
C HIS A 171 -1.99 -23.74 22.82
N VAL A 172 -0.92 -24.27 22.21
CA VAL A 172 -0.43 -25.62 22.53
C VAL A 172 0.06 -25.69 23.98
N ALA A 173 0.83 -24.72 24.45
CA ALA A 173 1.30 -24.67 25.83
C ALA A 173 0.15 -24.54 26.84
N GLU A 174 -0.84 -23.69 26.56
CA GLU A 174 -2.02 -23.52 27.40
C GLU A 174 -2.87 -24.79 27.47
N ASN A 175 -3.05 -25.48 26.34
CA ASN A 175 -3.78 -26.74 26.28
C ASN A 175 -3.06 -27.86 27.04
N ILE A 176 -1.73 -27.92 26.98
CA ILE A 176 -0.93 -28.87 27.78
C ILE A 176 -1.12 -28.60 29.27
N ASN A 177 -1.08 -27.33 29.69
CA ASN A 177 -1.29 -26.95 31.09
C ASN A 177 -2.70 -27.32 31.57
N LYS A 178 -3.75 -27.04 30.78
CA LYS A 178 -5.14 -27.45 31.10
C LYS A 178 -5.29 -28.97 31.19
N ALA A 179 -4.65 -29.71 30.29
CA ALA A 179 -4.65 -31.17 30.34
C ALA A 179 -3.92 -31.71 31.58
N PHE A 180 -2.84 -31.06 32.00
CA PHE A 180 -2.11 -31.39 33.23
C PHE A 180 -2.93 -31.09 34.50
N GLU A 181 -3.62 -29.94 34.56
CA GLU A 181 -4.50 -29.58 35.68
C GLU A 181 -5.68 -30.54 35.86
N LEU A 182 -6.23 -31.08 34.77
CA LEU A 182 -7.29 -32.11 34.83
C LEU A 182 -6.78 -33.48 35.34
N GLN A 183 -5.45 -33.68 35.36
CA GLN A 183 -4.81 -34.90 35.86
C GLN A 183 -4.47 -34.80 37.37
N GLU A 184 -4.40 -33.60 37.95
CA GLU A 184 -4.15 -33.40 39.39
C GLU A 184 -5.45 -33.61 40.21
N VAL A 185 -5.56 -34.80 40.81
CA VAL A 185 -6.60 -35.09 41.81
C VAL A 185 -6.37 -34.17 43.04
N PRO A 186 -7.40 -33.54 43.63
CA PRO A 186 -7.23 -32.66 44.78
C PRO A 186 -6.53 -33.40 45.93
N GLY A 187 -5.43 -32.83 46.42
CA GLY A 187 -4.61 -33.36 47.51
C GLY A 187 -5.27 -33.31 48.89
N SER A 188 -6.47 -33.88 49.02
CA SER A 188 -7.11 -34.15 50.30
C SER A 188 -7.83 -35.49 50.21
N LEU A 189 -7.05 -36.55 50.44
CA LEU A 189 -7.39 -37.94 50.82
C LEU A 189 -6.37 -38.91 50.18
N ILE A 190 -5.08 -38.72 50.47
CA ILE A 190 -4.05 -39.74 50.19
C ILE A 190 -3.81 -40.48 51.50
N ASN A 191 -4.59 -41.53 51.75
CA ASN A 191 -4.15 -42.59 52.65
C ASN A 191 -3.19 -43.48 51.87
N GLU A 192 -1.98 -43.65 52.40
CA GLU A 192 -0.99 -44.62 51.96
C GLU A 192 -1.58 -46.05 51.96
N ALA A 193 -2.08 -46.52 50.82
CA ALA A 193 -2.08 -47.93 50.40
C ALA A 193 -2.95 -48.12 49.15
N THR A 194 -2.48 -47.67 47.98
CA THR A 194 -2.78 -48.26 46.66
C THR A 194 -2.09 -47.42 45.59
N PHE A 195 -0.76 -47.41 45.62
CA PHE A 195 0.08 -46.75 44.62
C PHE A 195 0.81 -47.82 43.78
N THR A 196 0.04 -48.63 43.06
CA THR A 196 0.56 -49.49 41.98
C THR A 196 -0.61 -50.17 41.30
N GLU A 197 -1.27 -49.47 40.35
CA GLU A 197 -1.92 -50.20 39.23
C GLU A 197 -2.42 -49.35 38.06
N ARG A 198 -2.22 -48.02 37.99
CA ARG A 198 -2.99 -47.24 36.99
C ARG A 198 -2.28 -46.19 36.14
N TYR A 199 -0.97 -46.24 35.96
CA TYR A 199 -0.33 -45.45 34.88
C TYR A 199 0.86 -46.19 34.29
N GLN A 200 0.63 -46.88 33.17
CA GLN A 200 1.72 -47.26 32.29
C GLN A 200 1.91 -46.10 31.30
N ILE A 201 2.94 -45.30 31.56
CA ILE A 201 3.43 -44.24 30.69
C ILE A 201 3.90 -44.93 29.40
N LEU A 202 3.15 -44.76 28.29
CA LEU A 202 3.60 -45.17 26.96
C LEU A 202 4.53 -44.07 26.42
N CYS A 203 5.84 -44.26 26.61
CA CYS A 203 6.86 -43.53 25.86
C CYS A 203 6.89 -44.02 24.40
N PRO A 204 7.05 -43.14 23.40
CA PRO A 204 6.98 -43.52 21.98
C PRO A 204 8.32 -44.04 21.44
N TRP A 205 8.74 -45.24 21.86
CA TRP A 205 9.59 -46.12 21.06
C TRP A 205 9.58 -47.53 21.67
N GLU A 206 8.81 -48.47 21.11
CA GLU A 206 9.21 -49.89 21.03
C GLU A 206 8.18 -50.62 20.15
N SER A 207 8.62 -51.05 18.98
CA SER A 207 7.90 -52.01 18.17
C SER A 207 8.04 -53.39 18.79
N GLN A 208 6.93 -54.07 19.09
CA GLN A 208 6.58 -55.41 18.56
C GLN A 208 5.43 -56.08 19.35
N ASN A 209 4.32 -56.25 18.64
CA ASN A 209 3.48 -57.46 18.55
C ASN A 209 2.98 -58.23 19.79
N LYS A 210 1.65 -58.46 19.74
CA LYS A 210 0.82 -59.50 20.41
C LYS A 210 0.52 -59.22 21.90
N VAL A 211 -0.67 -59.42 22.46
CA VAL A 211 -1.86 -60.22 22.12
C VAL A 211 -3.10 -59.48 22.68
N GLY A 212 -4.30 -59.82 22.21
CA GLY A 212 -5.55 -59.07 22.39
C GLY A 212 -6.02 -58.80 23.83
N CYS A 213 -6.95 -57.84 23.94
CA CYS A 213 -7.71 -57.66 25.16
C CYS A 213 -9.19 -57.38 24.85
N MET A 214 -10.02 -58.13 25.59
CA MET A 214 -11.47 -58.19 25.54
C MET A 214 -12.14 -56.82 25.74
N SER A 215 -13.23 -56.66 25.02
CA SER A 215 -14.27 -55.66 25.30
C SER A 215 -14.75 -55.79 26.76
N LYS A 216 -14.58 -54.72 27.55
CA LYS A 216 -15.30 -54.53 28.80
C LYS A 216 -16.05 -53.20 28.73
N THR A 217 -17.36 -53.33 28.61
CA THR A 217 -18.35 -52.26 28.75
C THR A 217 -18.26 -51.66 30.14
N ILE A 218 -17.98 -50.36 30.22
CA ILE A 218 -18.09 -49.58 31.46
C ILE A 218 -19.51 -49.02 31.50
N HIS A 219 -20.28 -49.44 32.51
CA HIS A 219 -21.58 -48.84 32.83
C HIS A 219 -21.36 -47.43 33.40
N CYS A 220 -21.79 -46.40 32.66
CA CYS A 220 -21.86 -45.03 33.18
C CYS A 220 -23.16 -44.82 33.95
N TYR A 221 -23.04 -44.25 35.14
CA TYR A 221 -24.17 -43.84 35.98
C TYR A 221 -24.95 -42.69 35.36
N ASN A 222 -26.28 -42.73 35.51
CA ASN A 222 -27.23 -41.71 35.08
C ASN A 222 -27.05 -40.39 35.85
N HIS A 223 -26.58 -39.36 35.16
CA HIS A 223 -26.92 -37.96 35.42
C HIS A 223 -27.42 -37.36 34.09
N PRO A 224 -28.44 -36.48 34.09
CA PRO A 224 -28.87 -35.83 32.87
C PRO A 224 -27.84 -34.75 32.51
N ALA A 225 -26.85 -35.13 31.70
CA ALA A 225 -25.93 -34.17 31.09
C ALA A 225 -26.66 -33.43 29.95
N PRO A 226 -26.47 -32.11 29.79
CA PRO A 226 -26.90 -31.44 28.58
C PRO A 226 -26.17 -32.10 27.39
N GLN A 227 -26.87 -32.24 26.26
CA GLN A 227 -26.37 -32.88 25.04
C GLN A 227 -25.12 -32.13 24.51
N LEU A 228 -23.94 -32.51 24.99
CA LEU A 228 -22.66 -32.03 24.47
C LEU A 228 -22.38 -32.82 23.19
N GLN A 229 -22.71 -32.25 22.03
CA GLN A 229 -22.32 -32.81 20.74
C GLN A 229 -20.80 -32.66 20.60
N LEU A 230 -20.11 -33.79 20.62
CA LEU A 230 -18.66 -33.90 20.53
C LEU A 230 -18.31 -34.28 19.09
N ILE A 231 -17.60 -33.42 18.38
CA ILE A 231 -17.14 -33.64 17.01
C ILE A 231 -15.65 -33.96 17.07
N GLY A 232 -15.25 -35.14 16.58
CA GLY A 232 -13.85 -35.58 16.59
C GLY A 232 -13.03 -34.92 15.48
N LEU A 233 -11.88 -34.34 15.83
CA LEU A 233 -10.86 -33.88 14.88
C LEU A 233 -9.71 -34.91 14.78
N ASP A 234 -9.06 -34.98 13.62
CA ASP A 234 -8.01 -35.97 13.26
C ASP A 234 -6.82 -36.06 14.23
N ASN A 235 -6.67 -35.10 15.16
CA ASN A 235 -5.60 -35.04 16.15
C ASN A 235 -5.99 -35.58 17.54
N GLY A 236 -7.15 -36.23 17.70
CA GLY A 236 -7.58 -36.83 18.97
C GLY A 236 -8.14 -35.82 20.00
N TYR A 237 -8.32 -34.56 19.61
CA TYR A 237 -8.97 -33.55 20.43
C TYR A 237 -10.47 -33.53 20.16
N VAL A 238 -11.25 -33.40 21.23
CA VAL A 238 -12.69 -33.26 21.17
C VAL A 238 -13.02 -31.85 21.65
N LEU A 239 -13.32 -30.95 20.72
CA LEU A 239 -13.80 -29.60 21.02
C LEU A 239 -15.33 -29.65 21.14
N THR A 240 -15.87 -28.85 22.07
CA THR A 240 -17.31 -28.61 22.10
C THR A 240 -17.72 -27.75 20.89
N VAL A 241 -18.95 -27.92 20.39
CA VAL A 241 -19.48 -27.09 19.27
C VAL A 241 -19.36 -25.58 19.57
N GLU A 242 -19.54 -25.19 20.84
CA GLU A 242 -19.41 -23.80 21.28
C GLU A 242 -17.96 -23.28 21.22
N GLU A 243 -16.96 -24.11 21.55
CA GLU A 243 -15.55 -23.75 21.42
C GLU A 243 -15.11 -23.68 19.95
N GLU A 244 -15.65 -24.53 19.08
CA GLU A 244 -15.37 -24.49 17.64
C GLU A 244 -15.90 -23.19 17.01
N GLU A 245 -17.11 -22.75 17.38
CA GLU A 245 -17.69 -21.47 16.92
C GLU A 245 -16.91 -20.26 17.44
N LYS A 246 -16.49 -20.27 18.72
CA LYS A 246 -15.62 -19.21 19.27
C LYS A 246 -14.29 -19.14 18.53
N LEU A 247 -13.63 -20.27 18.30
CA LEU A 247 -12.36 -20.33 17.57
C LEU A 247 -12.49 -19.84 16.12
N LYS A 248 -13.59 -20.18 15.44
CA LYS A 248 -13.88 -19.67 14.08
C LYS A 248 -14.06 -18.15 14.08
N THR A 249 -14.79 -17.62 15.05
CA THR A 249 -15.04 -16.18 15.20
C THR A 249 -13.74 -15.43 15.49
N GLU A 250 -12.90 -15.94 16.38
CA GLU A 250 -11.59 -15.36 16.71
C GLU A 250 -10.65 -15.34 15.50
N LYS A 251 -10.60 -16.43 14.72
CA LYS A 251 -9.81 -16.50 13.48
C LYS A 251 -10.30 -15.48 12.45
N GLN A 252 -11.61 -15.37 12.24
CA GLN A 252 -12.19 -14.38 11.33
C GLN A 252 -11.85 -12.94 11.77
N LEU A 253 -11.95 -12.64 13.07
CA LEU A 253 -11.59 -11.34 13.62
C LEU A 253 -10.10 -11.02 13.43
N GLN A 254 -9.21 -12.00 13.64
CA GLN A 254 -7.77 -11.83 13.41
C GLN A 254 -7.44 -11.58 11.93
N GLU A 255 -8.09 -12.30 11.01
CA GLU A 255 -7.94 -12.08 9.57
C GLU A 255 -8.42 -10.69 9.15
N GLU A 256 -9.54 -10.22 9.69
CA GLU A 256 -10.08 -8.88 9.42
C GLU A 256 -9.16 -7.77 9.95
N LYS A 257 -8.62 -7.93 11.16
CA LYS A 257 -7.60 -7.03 11.74
C LYS A 257 -6.36 -6.97 10.86
N HIS A 258 -5.86 -8.12 10.42
CA HIS A 258 -4.70 -8.20 9.52
C HIS A 258 -4.97 -7.51 8.18
N LEU A 259 -6.13 -7.75 7.57
CA LEU A 259 -6.50 -7.10 6.30
C LEU A 259 -6.62 -5.58 6.45
N THR A 260 -7.17 -5.11 7.56
CA THR A 260 -7.30 -3.69 7.89
C THR A 260 -5.93 -3.04 8.05
N PHE A 261 -5.00 -3.72 8.73
CA PHE A 261 -3.60 -3.28 8.84
C PHE A 261 -2.89 -3.25 7.47
N CYS A 262 -3.06 -4.28 6.62
CA CYS A 262 -2.54 -4.31 5.25
C CYS A 262 -3.02 -3.15 4.38
N LYS A 263 -4.32 -2.82 4.47
CA LYS A 263 -4.91 -1.66 3.79
C LYS A 263 -4.28 -0.37 4.30
N GLY A 264 -4.16 -0.22 5.62
CA GLY A 264 -3.53 0.95 6.24
C GLY A 264 -2.07 1.14 5.83
N MET A 265 -1.29 0.06 5.84
CA MET A 265 0.10 0.09 5.38
C MET A 265 0.19 0.52 3.90
N SER A 266 -0.57 -0.12 3.02
CA SER A 266 -0.53 0.19 1.58
C SER A 266 -0.89 1.66 1.31
N LEU A 267 -1.90 2.16 2.01
CA LEU A 267 -2.33 3.55 1.92
C LEU A 267 -1.26 4.51 2.49
N SER A 268 -0.58 4.14 3.57
CA SER A 268 0.50 4.93 4.16
C SER A 268 1.68 5.13 3.20
N VAL A 269 2.03 4.11 2.42
CA VAL A 269 3.07 4.19 1.38
C VAL A 269 2.65 5.16 0.27
N CYS A 270 1.42 5.06 -0.23
CA CYS A 270 0.91 5.96 -1.27
C CYS A 270 0.89 7.45 -0.82
N TYR A 271 0.44 7.72 0.40
CA TYR A 271 0.45 9.08 0.95
C TYR A 271 1.87 9.59 1.20
N ALA A 272 2.74 8.77 1.77
CA ALA A 272 4.12 9.14 2.02
C ALA A 272 4.88 9.45 0.73
N ALA A 273 4.67 8.68 -0.34
CA ALA A 273 5.25 8.98 -1.65
C ALA A 273 4.79 10.36 -2.17
N SER A 274 3.49 10.62 -2.09
CA SER A 274 2.92 11.90 -2.53
C SER A 274 3.44 13.10 -1.72
N ILE A 275 3.58 12.94 -0.40
CA ILE A 275 4.11 13.97 0.50
C ILE A 275 5.60 14.20 0.25
N GLY A 276 6.38 13.13 0.08
CA GLY A 276 7.83 13.19 -0.16
C GLY A 276 8.21 14.02 -1.39
N GLY A 277 7.42 13.91 -2.46
CA GLY A 277 7.64 14.65 -3.70
C GLY A 277 7.45 16.18 -3.59
N ILE A 278 6.91 16.68 -2.48
CA ILE A 278 6.74 18.13 -2.23
C ILE A 278 8.07 18.79 -1.86
N ALA A 279 8.97 18.06 -1.19
CA ALA A 279 10.13 18.65 -0.52
C ALA A 279 11.23 19.15 -1.46
N THR A 280 11.36 18.57 -2.66
CA THR A 280 12.32 19.01 -3.67
C THR A 280 11.62 19.54 -4.90
N LEU A 281 12.33 20.42 -5.61
CA LEU A 281 11.83 20.99 -6.85
C LEU A 281 11.65 19.89 -7.92
N THR A 282 12.53 18.89 -7.95
CA THR A 282 12.49 17.77 -8.90
C THR A 282 11.55 16.62 -8.52
N GLY A 283 10.99 16.64 -7.31
CA GLY A 283 10.16 15.54 -6.81
C GLY A 283 8.83 15.40 -7.55
N THR A 284 8.19 16.52 -7.89
CA THR A 284 6.91 16.53 -8.62
C THR A 284 6.88 17.55 -9.76
N THR A 285 6.18 17.20 -10.84
CA THR A 285 6.04 18.06 -12.03
C THR A 285 5.42 19.44 -11.74
N PRO A 286 4.39 19.60 -10.88
CA PRO A 286 3.83 20.91 -10.57
C PRO A 286 4.84 21.90 -9.99
N ASN A 287 5.80 21.44 -9.17
CA ASN A 287 6.86 22.28 -8.61
C ASN A 287 7.75 22.87 -9.72
N LEU A 288 8.10 22.05 -10.71
CA LEU A 288 8.89 22.47 -11.88
C LEU A 288 8.10 23.42 -12.78
N VAL A 289 6.84 23.12 -13.05
CA VAL A 289 5.97 24.00 -13.83
C VAL A 289 5.87 25.36 -13.17
N MET A 290 5.66 25.39 -11.84
CA MET A 290 5.60 26.65 -11.09
C MET A 290 6.92 27.42 -11.18
N LYS A 291 8.07 26.78 -10.98
CA LYS A 291 9.37 27.46 -11.14
C LYS A 291 9.55 27.99 -12.56
N GLY A 292 9.21 27.20 -13.58
CA GLY A 292 9.28 27.64 -14.97
C GLY A 292 8.45 28.88 -15.24
N GLN A 293 7.21 28.93 -14.73
CA GLN A 293 6.33 30.10 -14.88
C GLN A 293 6.77 31.29 -14.02
N MET A 294 7.31 31.05 -12.82
CA MET A 294 7.77 32.11 -11.92
C MET A 294 8.89 32.93 -12.55
N ASP A 295 9.85 32.27 -13.21
CA ASP A 295 10.97 32.93 -13.86
C ASP A 295 10.51 33.81 -15.04
N ASP A 296 9.50 33.35 -15.80
CA ASP A 296 8.94 34.09 -16.93
C ASP A 296 8.07 35.28 -16.49
N LEU A 297 7.20 35.07 -15.49
CA LEU A 297 6.25 36.07 -15.02
C LEU A 297 6.91 37.16 -14.16
N PHE A 298 7.97 36.81 -13.43
CA PHE A 298 8.66 37.72 -12.51
C PHE A 298 10.16 37.78 -12.81
N PRO A 299 10.60 38.36 -13.95
CA PRO A 299 12.00 38.40 -14.36
C PRO A 299 12.90 39.27 -13.46
N LYS A 300 12.32 40.14 -12.62
CA LYS A 300 13.03 40.91 -11.59
C LYS A 300 13.19 40.15 -10.27
N ASN A 301 12.71 38.92 -10.20
CA ASN A 301 12.91 38.06 -9.06
C ASN A 301 14.38 37.64 -9.02
N ASN A 302 15.06 37.88 -7.90
CA ASN A 302 16.52 37.73 -7.79
C ASN A 302 16.92 36.25 -7.63
N ASN A 303 16.37 35.35 -8.45
CA ASN A 303 16.41 33.89 -8.31
C ASN A 303 16.09 33.41 -6.88
N VAL A 304 15.07 34.03 -6.27
CA VAL A 304 14.64 33.72 -4.91
C VAL A 304 14.15 32.28 -4.80
N VAL A 305 13.56 31.73 -5.87
CA VAL A 305 13.11 30.34 -5.96
C VAL A 305 14.15 29.51 -6.72
N ASN A 306 15.12 28.97 -5.99
CA ASN A 306 16.10 28.02 -6.50
C ASN A 306 15.94 26.68 -5.76
N PHE A 307 16.71 25.66 -6.16
CA PHE A 307 16.61 24.34 -5.54
C PHE A 307 16.80 24.38 -4.00
N ALA A 308 17.76 25.16 -3.51
CA ALA A 308 18.07 25.23 -2.09
C ALA A 308 17.01 26.01 -1.30
N SER A 309 16.54 27.15 -1.81
CA SER A 309 15.50 27.93 -1.13
C SER A 309 14.16 27.19 -1.13
N TRP A 310 13.82 26.49 -2.22
CA TRP A 310 12.66 25.61 -2.26
C TRP A 310 12.77 24.49 -1.22
N PHE A 311 13.93 23.83 -1.15
CA PHE A 311 14.14 22.75 -0.19
C PHE A 311 13.99 23.22 1.26
N VAL A 312 14.61 24.36 1.61
CA VAL A 312 14.50 24.93 2.97
C VAL A 312 13.05 25.32 3.31
N PHE A 313 12.27 25.77 2.33
CA PHE A 313 10.86 26.09 2.50
C PHE A 313 9.96 24.85 2.61
N ALA A 314 10.10 23.91 1.69
CA ALA A 314 9.17 22.79 1.51
C ALA A 314 9.51 21.57 2.38
N PHE A 315 10.79 21.35 2.72
CA PHE A 315 11.20 20.19 3.54
C PHE A 315 10.58 20.19 4.95
N PRO A 316 10.54 21.31 5.70
CA PRO A 316 9.84 21.36 6.98
C PRO A 316 8.34 21.09 6.84
N THR A 317 7.70 21.62 5.79
CA THR A 317 6.28 21.38 5.50
C THR A 317 6.02 19.91 5.19
N MET A 318 6.91 19.25 4.42
CA MET A 318 6.83 17.81 4.16
C MET A 318 6.87 17.01 5.47
N LEU A 319 7.80 17.31 6.38
CA LEU A 319 7.89 16.60 7.67
C LEU A 319 6.62 16.77 8.50
N LEU A 320 6.07 17.99 8.55
CA LEU A 320 4.83 18.26 9.26
C LEU A 320 3.67 17.46 8.66
N LEU A 321 3.50 17.48 7.34
CA LEU A 321 2.45 16.72 6.65
C LEU A 321 2.61 15.21 6.84
N LEU A 322 3.86 14.72 6.86
CA LEU A 322 4.15 13.31 7.08
C LEU A 322 3.72 12.87 8.49
N ILE A 323 4.01 13.68 9.52
CA ILE A 323 3.59 13.40 10.90
C ILE A 323 2.06 13.44 11.02
N VAL A 324 1.41 14.46 10.44
CA VAL A 324 -0.06 14.57 10.44
C VAL A 324 -0.70 13.37 9.75
N SER A 325 -0.19 12.98 8.58
CA SER A 325 -0.67 11.81 7.86
C SER A 325 -0.43 10.51 8.64
N TRP A 326 0.71 10.39 9.32
CA TRP A 326 1.00 9.23 10.16
C TRP A 326 0.00 9.13 11.32
N VAL A 327 -0.19 10.21 12.09
CA VAL A 327 -1.17 10.24 13.20
C VAL A 327 -2.58 9.91 12.70
N TRP A 328 -3.00 10.49 11.58
CA TRP A 328 -4.31 10.21 10.99
C TRP A 328 -4.49 8.72 10.65
N LEU A 329 -3.50 8.11 9.99
CA LEU A 329 -3.56 6.69 9.62
C LEU A 329 -3.47 5.76 10.84
N GLN A 330 -2.70 6.14 11.87
CA GLN A 330 -2.67 5.40 13.13
C GLN A 330 -4.06 5.36 13.77
N ILE A 331 -4.71 6.52 13.91
CA ILE A 331 -6.05 6.62 14.52
C ILE A 331 -7.08 5.80 13.72
N MET A 332 -7.03 5.85 12.40
CA MET A 332 -8.02 5.22 11.54
C MET A 332 -7.89 3.68 11.47
N PHE A 333 -6.67 3.13 11.55
CA PHE A 333 -6.43 1.69 11.33
C PHE A 333 -5.99 0.92 12.58
N LEU A 334 -5.34 1.55 13.54
CA LEU A 334 -4.86 0.89 14.76
C LEU A 334 -5.67 1.27 16.01
N GLY A 335 -6.40 2.40 15.99
CA GLY A 335 -7.09 2.90 17.17
C GLY A 335 -6.12 3.37 18.26
N PHE A 336 -6.67 3.83 19.39
CA PHE A 336 -5.90 4.15 20.59
C PHE A 336 -5.94 2.92 21.52
N GLU A 337 -5.13 1.91 21.23
CA GLU A 337 -4.88 0.81 22.17
C GLU A 337 -3.57 1.01 22.93
#